data_AF-A0AA39LSA5-F1
#
_entry.id   AF-A0AA39LSA5-F1
#
_cell.length_a   1.000
_cell.length_b   1.000
_cell.length_c   1.000
_cell.angle_alpha   90.00
_cell.angle_beta   90.00
_cell.angle_gamma   90.00
#
_symmetry.space_group_name_H-M   'P 1'
#
loop_
_entity.id
_entity.type
_entity.pdbx_description
1 polymer ?
#
loop_
_entity_poly.entity_id
_entity_poly.type
_entity_poly.pdbx_seq_one_letter_code
_entity_poly.pdbx_strand_id
1 'polypeptide(L)'
;MSEPQSPTLASLPRLPQELADGVAVQSHQLKHVVTEEKNVLPTKEDLSQEKQHYEFQAGIHNFQRGQLKRTDTEEKQVLPTSEDVALERQHEQFKQGIEKFSADQLRSVKTEEKVVLPSKEDIVKEKLPHMVAHFNKDELHHVEPSVKTGLPTPEEYAREKVKSMVANYDHKELKHIEPTVKTGVEVIDES
;
A
#
# COMPACT_ATOMS: atom_id res chain seq x y z
N MET A 1 -64.82 -51.57 0.92
CA MET A 1 -64.23 -50.43 0.19
C MET A 1 -65.28 -49.96 -0.81
N SER A 2 -66.14 -49.03 -0.42
CA SER A 2 -67.21 -48.48 -1.27
C SER A 2 -66.62 -47.45 -2.24
N GLU A 3 -66.90 -47.63 -3.52
CA GLU A 3 -66.45 -46.78 -4.62
C GLU A 3 -66.88 -45.31 -4.43
N PRO A 4 -66.07 -44.33 -4.86
CA PRO A 4 -66.45 -42.92 -4.78
C PRO A 4 -67.63 -42.65 -5.73
N GLN A 5 -68.83 -42.50 -5.17
CA GLN A 5 -70.00 -42.03 -5.92
C GLN A 5 -69.75 -40.60 -6.42
N SER A 6 -69.85 -40.39 -7.73
CA SER A 6 -69.80 -39.05 -8.31
C SER A 6 -70.96 -38.21 -7.78
N PRO A 7 -70.73 -36.99 -7.29
CA PRO A 7 -71.78 -36.14 -6.75
C PRO A 7 -72.83 -35.88 -7.83
N THR A 8 -74.10 -36.07 -7.47
CA THR A 8 -75.23 -35.78 -8.35
C THR A 8 -75.49 -34.27 -8.36
N LEU A 9 -76.04 -33.70 -9.43
CA LEU A 9 -76.29 -32.24 -9.55
C LEU A 9 -77.01 -31.62 -8.33
N ALA A 10 -77.81 -32.40 -7.61
CA ALA A 10 -78.52 -31.96 -6.41
C ALA A 10 -77.64 -31.84 -5.14
N SER A 11 -76.49 -32.51 -5.07
CA SER A 11 -75.60 -32.51 -3.90
C SER A 11 -74.49 -31.46 -3.98
N LEU A 12 -74.40 -30.70 -5.08
CA LEU A 12 -73.44 -29.61 -5.21
C LEU A 12 -74.01 -28.34 -4.57
N PRO A 13 -73.20 -27.58 -3.80
CA PRO A 13 -73.63 -26.31 -3.23
C PRO A 13 -74.02 -25.36 -4.36
N ARG A 14 -75.26 -24.85 -4.30
CA ARG A 14 -75.76 -23.88 -5.28
C ARG A 14 -75.19 -22.50 -4.96
N LEU A 15 -74.90 -21.73 -6.01
CA LEU A 15 -74.48 -20.34 -5.87
C LEU A 15 -75.59 -19.57 -5.11
N PRO A 16 -75.27 -18.74 -4.10
CA PRO A 16 -76.23 -17.87 -3.45
C PRO A 16 -76.97 -17.02 -4.48
N GLN A 17 -78.27 -16.88 -4.33
CA GLN A 17 -79.15 -16.31 -5.35
C GLN A 17 -78.76 -14.87 -5.70
N GLU A 18 -78.29 -14.06 -4.73
CA GLU A 18 -77.75 -12.72 -5.00
C GLU A 18 -76.55 -12.72 -5.96
N LEU A 19 -75.61 -13.66 -5.78
CA LEU A 19 -74.43 -13.75 -6.65
C LEU A 19 -74.81 -14.30 -8.03
N ALA A 20 -75.78 -15.21 -8.07
CA ALA A 20 -76.30 -15.74 -9.33
C ALA A 20 -76.99 -14.64 -10.14
N ASP A 21 -77.82 -13.83 -9.50
CA ASP A 21 -78.50 -12.69 -10.13
C ASP A 21 -77.50 -11.58 -10.51
N GLY A 22 -76.48 -11.33 -9.67
CA GLY A 22 -75.41 -10.38 -9.97
C GLY A 22 -74.49 -10.79 -11.13
N VAL A 23 -74.38 -12.08 -11.44
CA VAL A 23 -73.59 -12.56 -12.60
C VAL A 23 -74.47 -12.75 -13.84
N ALA A 24 -75.72 -13.20 -13.67
CA ALA A 24 -76.62 -13.53 -14.78
C ALA A 24 -77.46 -12.33 -15.26
N VAL A 25 -77.88 -11.45 -14.37
CA VAL A 25 -78.77 -10.31 -14.68
C VAL A 25 -77.95 -9.03 -14.87
N GLN A 26 -76.94 -8.80 -14.02
CA GLN A 26 -75.97 -7.74 -14.27
C GLN A 26 -74.89 -8.30 -15.20
N SER A 27 -75.13 -8.20 -16.51
CA SER A 27 -74.08 -8.34 -17.50
C SER A 27 -73.00 -7.31 -17.16
N HIS A 28 -71.96 -7.71 -16.44
CA HIS A 28 -70.82 -6.85 -16.23
C HIS A 28 -70.27 -6.60 -17.62
N GLN A 29 -70.37 -5.37 -18.13
CA GLN A 29 -69.68 -4.96 -19.35
C GLN A 29 -68.18 -4.96 -19.05
N LEU A 30 -67.60 -6.17 -19.04
CA LEU A 30 -66.15 -6.32 -19.12
C LEU A 30 -65.74 -5.64 -20.41
N LYS A 31 -64.73 -4.77 -20.32
CA LYS A 31 -64.17 -4.15 -21.53
C LYS A 31 -63.74 -5.27 -22.46
N HIS A 32 -64.35 -5.35 -23.64
CA HIS A 32 -63.92 -6.28 -24.66
C HIS A 32 -62.46 -5.98 -24.99
N VAL A 33 -61.56 -6.87 -24.61
CA VAL A 33 -60.14 -6.79 -25.00
C VAL A 33 -60.00 -7.66 -26.24
N VAL A 34 -59.76 -7.02 -27.38
CA VAL A 34 -59.37 -7.74 -28.61
C VAL A 34 -57.98 -8.32 -28.37
N THR A 35 -57.85 -9.64 -28.35
CA THR A 35 -56.54 -10.30 -28.33
C THR A 35 -55.97 -10.28 -29.74
N GLU A 36 -54.94 -9.48 -29.98
CA GLU A 36 -54.20 -9.51 -31.24
C GLU A 36 -53.05 -10.51 -31.15
N GLU A 37 -53.14 -11.59 -31.94
CA GLU A 37 -52.04 -12.52 -32.15
C GLU A 37 -50.96 -11.85 -33.01
N LYS A 38 -49.83 -11.50 -32.38
CA LYS A 38 -48.69 -10.88 -33.07
C LYS A 38 -47.90 -11.96 -33.83
N ASN A 39 -48.38 -12.36 -34.99
CA ASN A 39 -47.62 -13.18 -35.94
C ASN A 39 -46.65 -12.29 -36.71
N VAL A 40 -45.50 -12.00 -36.08
CA VAL A 40 -44.40 -11.32 -36.75
C VAL A 40 -43.74 -12.28 -37.72
N LEU A 41 -43.73 -11.92 -39.00
CA LEU A 41 -42.98 -12.66 -40.01
C LEU A 41 -41.48 -12.42 -39.79
N PRO A 42 -40.62 -13.41 -40.11
CA PRO A 42 -39.18 -13.20 -40.14
C PRO A 42 -38.84 -11.96 -40.96
N THR A 43 -37.96 -11.13 -40.43
CA THR A 43 -37.45 -9.96 -41.12
C THR A 43 -36.50 -10.39 -42.24
N LYS A 44 -36.19 -9.46 -43.16
CA LYS A 44 -35.20 -9.71 -44.21
C LYS A 44 -33.82 -10.01 -43.60
N GLU A 45 -33.49 -9.33 -42.51
CA GLU A 45 -32.28 -9.55 -41.73
C GLU A 45 -32.24 -10.98 -41.17
N ASP A 46 -33.32 -11.48 -40.57
CA ASP A 46 -33.38 -12.84 -40.02
C ASP A 46 -33.08 -13.90 -41.10
N LEU A 47 -33.69 -13.76 -42.27
CA LEU A 47 -33.46 -14.66 -43.41
C LEU A 47 -32.02 -14.55 -43.95
N SER A 48 -31.44 -13.35 -43.95
CA SER A 48 -30.06 -13.15 -44.40
C SER A 48 -29.06 -13.80 -43.46
N GLN A 49 -29.28 -13.70 -42.14
CA GLN A 49 -28.43 -14.30 -41.12
C GLN A 49 -28.52 -15.83 -41.18
N GLU A 50 -29.73 -16.36 -41.31
CA GLU A 50 -29.95 -17.79 -41.44
C GLU A 50 -29.27 -18.35 -42.70
N LYS A 51 -29.41 -17.66 -43.83
CA LYS A 51 -28.70 -18.04 -45.07
C LYS A 51 -27.18 -18.06 -44.89
N GLN A 52 -26.61 -17.02 -44.26
CA GLN A 52 -25.18 -16.96 -43.98
C GLN A 52 -24.73 -18.10 -43.06
N HIS A 53 -25.53 -18.44 -42.06
CA HIS A 53 -25.24 -19.56 -41.16
C HIS A 53 -25.22 -20.90 -41.91
N TYR A 54 -26.20 -21.16 -42.77
CA TYR A 54 -26.23 -22.36 -43.61
C TYR A 54 -25.03 -22.44 -44.56
N GLU A 55 -24.70 -21.34 -45.23
CA GLU A 55 -23.53 -21.28 -46.12
C GLU A 55 -22.22 -21.56 -45.36
N PHE A 56 -22.07 -20.99 -44.17
CA PHE A 56 -20.90 -21.23 -43.31
C PHE A 56 -20.81 -22.70 -42.88
N GLN A 57 -21.92 -23.28 -42.40
CA GLN A 57 -21.97 -24.65 -41.95
C GLN A 57 -21.69 -25.63 -43.11
N ALA A 58 -22.24 -25.36 -44.29
CA ALA A 58 -21.96 -26.13 -45.50
C ALA A 58 -20.49 -26.01 -45.92
N GLY A 59 -19.89 -24.82 -45.78
CA GLY A 59 -18.46 -24.60 -46.03
C GLY A 59 -17.56 -25.44 -45.12
N ILE A 60 -17.89 -25.52 -43.82
CA ILE A 60 -17.16 -26.36 -42.86
C ILE A 60 -17.38 -27.85 -43.15
N HIS A 61 -18.62 -28.27 -43.36
CA HIS A 61 -18.94 -29.69 -43.60
C HIS A 61 -18.21 -30.23 -44.84
N ASN A 62 -18.14 -29.41 -45.89
CA ASN A 62 -17.49 -29.78 -47.15
C ASN A 62 -16.01 -29.39 -47.20
N PHE A 63 -15.43 -28.94 -46.08
CA PHE A 63 -14.04 -28.52 -46.02
C PHE A 63 -13.09 -29.68 -46.27
N GLN A 64 -12.29 -29.58 -47.33
CA GLN A 64 -11.30 -30.59 -47.68
C GLN A 64 -9.98 -30.31 -46.96
N ARG A 65 -9.73 -31.00 -45.84
CA ARG A 65 -8.47 -30.88 -45.08
C ARG A 65 -7.21 -31.06 -45.94
N GLY A 66 -7.28 -31.87 -47.01
CA GLY A 66 -6.16 -32.08 -47.93
C GLY A 66 -5.75 -30.85 -48.75
N GLN A 67 -6.58 -29.81 -48.80
CA GLN A 67 -6.24 -28.53 -49.44
C GLN A 67 -5.45 -27.58 -48.53
N LEU A 68 -5.30 -27.92 -47.24
CA LEU A 68 -4.45 -27.14 -46.35
C LEU A 68 -3.02 -27.14 -46.87
N LYS A 69 -2.43 -25.94 -46.96
CA LYS A 69 -1.01 -25.80 -47.30
C LYS A 69 -0.18 -26.52 -46.24
N ARG A 70 0.77 -27.33 -46.69
CA ARG A 70 1.77 -27.91 -45.77
C ARG A 70 2.57 -26.77 -45.17
N THR A 71 2.76 -26.85 -43.86
CA THR A 71 3.64 -25.97 -43.12
C THR A 71 4.58 -26.86 -42.32
N ASP A 72 5.86 -26.56 -42.38
CA ASP A 72 6.85 -27.22 -41.52
C ASP A 72 6.65 -26.69 -40.09
N THR A 73 6.57 -27.61 -39.13
CA THR A 73 6.42 -27.28 -37.71
C THR A 73 7.63 -27.82 -36.98
N GLU A 74 8.42 -26.92 -36.41
CA GLU A 74 9.59 -27.26 -35.59
C GLU A 74 9.16 -27.44 -34.14
N GLU A 75 9.03 -28.69 -33.68
CA GLU A 75 8.84 -29.00 -32.26
C GLU A 75 10.20 -29.07 -31.56
N LYS A 76 10.51 -28.08 -30.73
CA LYS A 76 11.75 -28.08 -29.93
C LYS A 76 11.60 -29.01 -28.72
N GLN A 77 11.97 -30.27 -28.88
CA GLN A 77 12.25 -31.15 -27.74
C GLN A 77 13.68 -30.91 -27.26
N VAL A 78 13.85 -29.97 -26.33
CA VAL A 78 15.14 -29.76 -25.67
C VAL A 78 15.24 -30.73 -24.51
N LEU A 79 16.18 -31.67 -24.58
CA LEU A 79 16.53 -32.52 -23.45
C LEU A 79 17.17 -31.66 -22.36
N PRO A 80 16.99 -32.00 -21.06
CA PRO A 80 17.73 -31.35 -19.98
C PRO A 80 19.22 -31.36 -20.29
N THR A 81 19.87 -30.21 -20.07
CA THR A 81 21.31 -30.08 -20.25
C THR A 81 22.05 -30.80 -19.13
N SER A 82 23.36 -31.03 -19.30
CA SER A 82 24.20 -31.57 -18.23
C SER A 82 24.24 -30.66 -17.00
N GLU A 83 24.05 -29.34 -17.19
CA GLU A 83 23.96 -28.36 -16.11
C GLU A 83 22.68 -28.55 -15.30
N ASP A 84 21.53 -28.72 -15.96
CA ASP A 84 20.25 -28.95 -15.31
C ASP A 84 20.29 -30.20 -14.40
N VAL A 85 20.87 -31.29 -14.89
CA VAL A 85 21.02 -32.54 -14.12
C VAL A 85 22.00 -32.37 -12.96
N ALA A 86 23.07 -31.59 -13.12
CA ALA A 86 24.02 -31.33 -12.05
C ALA A 86 23.40 -30.49 -10.93
N LEU A 87 22.64 -29.45 -11.29
CA LEU A 87 21.90 -28.63 -10.33
C LEU A 87 20.87 -29.45 -9.56
N GLU A 88 20.11 -30.31 -10.25
CA GLU A 88 19.15 -31.21 -9.62
C GLU A 88 19.84 -32.14 -8.62
N ARG A 89 20.95 -32.78 -9.02
CA ARG A 89 21.73 -33.66 -8.14
C ARG A 89 22.24 -32.92 -6.90
N GLN A 90 22.76 -31.70 -7.05
CA GLN A 90 23.21 -30.89 -5.92
C GLN A 90 22.06 -30.58 -4.96
N HIS A 91 20.91 -30.20 -5.52
CA HIS A 91 19.72 -29.88 -4.74
C HIS A 91 19.19 -31.10 -3.97
N GLU A 92 19.17 -32.28 -4.60
CA GLU A 92 18.82 -33.53 -3.92
C GLU A 92 19.78 -33.88 -2.79
N GLN A 93 21.09 -33.77 -3.03
CA GLN A 93 22.11 -34.02 -1.99
C GLN A 93 21.93 -33.08 -0.80
N PHE A 94 21.65 -31.80 -1.05
CA PHE A 94 21.40 -30.82 0.00
C PHE A 94 20.14 -31.17 0.81
N LYS A 95 19.03 -31.51 0.14
CA LYS A 95 17.79 -31.95 0.81
C LYS A 95 18.01 -33.18 1.69
N GLN A 96 18.69 -34.19 1.16
CA GLN A 96 19.00 -35.41 1.92
C GLN A 96 19.92 -35.12 3.11
N GLY A 97 20.86 -34.18 2.97
CA GLY A 97 21.73 -33.74 4.05
C GLY A 97 20.95 -33.12 5.20
N ILE A 98 19.95 -32.27 4.90
CA ILE A 98 19.07 -31.68 5.90
C ILE A 98 18.16 -32.74 6.54
N GLU A 99 17.55 -33.61 5.73
CA GLU A 99 16.62 -34.65 6.24
C GLU A 99 17.33 -35.62 7.20
N LYS A 100 18.59 -35.95 6.92
CA LYS A 100 19.40 -36.85 7.74
C LYS A 100 20.19 -36.12 8.84
N PHE A 101 20.06 -34.80 8.95
CA PHE A 101 20.81 -34.03 9.94
C PHE A 101 20.29 -34.33 11.36
N SER A 102 21.19 -34.81 12.23
CA SER A 102 20.86 -35.01 13.65
C SER A 102 21.11 -33.71 14.43
N ALA A 103 20.13 -33.31 15.25
CA ALA A 103 20.25 -32.18 16.16
C ALA A 103 21.37 -32.37 17.21
N ASP A 104 21.82 -33.61 17.46
CA ASP A 104 22.96 -33.90 18.35
C ASP A 104 24.28 -33.34 17.81
N GLN A 105 24.36 -33.06 16.51
CA GLN A 105 25.51 -32.41 15.88
C GLN A 105 25.53 -30.90 16.15
N LEU A 106 24.44 -30.32 16.68
CA LEU A 106 24.40 -28.94 17.09
C LEU A 106 25.16 -28.75 18.40
N ARG A 107 25.97 -27.70 18.47
CA ARG A 107 26.61 -27.30 19.70
C ARG A 107 25.54 -26.85 20.70
N SER A 108 25.46 -27.52 21.84
CA SER A 108 24.59 -27.08 22.94
C SER A 108 25.08 -25.74 23.49
N VAL A 109 24.18 -24.77 23.56
CA VAL A 109 24.43 -23.46 24.17
C VAL A 109 23.41 -23.27 25.28
N LYS A 110 23.89 -23.02 26.50
CA LYS A 110 23.04 -22.65 27.64
C LYS A 110 22.58 -21.21 27.45
N THR A 111 21.30 -21.00 27.20
CA THR A 111 20.70 -19.67 27.17
C THR A 111 20.47 -19.18 28.60
N GLU A 112 21.10 -18.06 28.97
CA GLU A 112 20.83 -17.37 30.23
C GLU A 112 19.90 -16.19 29.98
N GLU A 113 18.70 -16.23 30.55
CA GLU A 113 17.76 -15.11 30.53
C GLU A 113 18.22 -14.06 31.55
N LYS A 114 18.70 -12.90 31.07
CA LYS A 114 19.07 -11.79 31.95
C LYS A 114 17.82 -10.99 32.34
N VAL A 115 17.12 -11.45 33.37
CA VAL A 115 16.12 -10.63 34.06
C VAL A 115 16.87 -9.64 34.97
N VAL A 116 17.26 -8.49 34.42
CA VAL A 116 17.77 -7.38 35.23
C VAL A 116 16.59 -6.55 35.73
N LEU A 117 16.55 -6.29 37.03
CA LEU A 117 15.59 -5.34 37.59
C LEU A 117 15.92 -3.94 37.03
N PRO A 118 14.89 -3.10 36.76
CA PRO A 118 15.12 -1.72 36.34
C PRO A 118 16.06 -0.98 37.30
N SER A 119 16.99 -0.20 36.74
CA SER A 119 17.90 0.61 37.55
C SER A 119 17.17 1.79 38.21
N LYS A 120 17.82 2.43 39.18
CA LYS A 120 17.27 3.66 39.78
C LYS A 120 17.13 4.77 38.74
N GLU A 121 18.06 4.88 37.79
CA GLU A 121 17.95 5.84 36.69
C GLU A 121 16.75 5.55 35.79
N ASP A 122 16.50 4.28 35.46
CA ASP A 122 15.35 3.88 34.62
C ASP A 122 14.02 4.29 35.26
N ILE A 123 13.89 4.03 36.57
CA ILE A 123 12.70 4.41 37.35
C ILE A 123 12.51 5.92 37.38
N VAL A 124 13.60 6.69 37.57
CA VAL A 124 13.53 8.16 37.58
C VAL A 124 13.13 8.69 36.21
N LYS A 125 13.71 8.13 35.15
CA LYS A 125 13.41 8.51 33.76
C LYS A 125 11.94 8.29 33.41
N GLU A 126 11.34 7.20 33.91
CA GLU A 126 9.92 6.93 33.71
C GLU A 126 9.01 7.83 34.58
N LYS A 127 9.43 8.15 35.81
CA LYS A 127 8.65 9.00 36.72
C LYS A 127 8.65 10.48 36.34
N LEU A 128 9.70 10.99 35.71
CA LEU A 128 9.84 12.41 35.39
C LEU A 128 8.71 12.92 34.48
N PRO A 129 8.38 12.30 33.33
CA PRO A 129 7.25 12.72 32.50
C PRO A 129 5.92 12.74 33.28
N HIS A 130 5.71 11.78 34.17
CA HIS A 130 4.51 11.72 35.00
C HIS A 130 4.44 12.88 36.00
N MET A 131 5.56 13.23 36.63
CA MET A 131 5.65 14.39 37.52
C MET A 131 5.43 15.71 36.79
N VAL A 132 6.00 15.85 35.59
CA VAL A 132 5.82 17.05 34.75
C VAL A 132 4.36 17.19 34.29
N ALA A 133 3.71 16.09 33.92
CA ALA A 133 2.31 16.09 33.50
C ALA A 133 1.35 16.55 34.60
N HIS A 134 1.67 16.27 35.87
CA HIS A 134 0.85 16.65 37.03
C HIS A 134 1.44 17.82 37.82
N PHE A 135 2.32 18.61 37.20
CA PHE A 135 2.94 19.75 37.85
C PHE A 135 1.92 20.87 38.10
N ASN A 136 1.70 21.22 39.37
CA ASN A 136 0.80 22.30 39.76
C ASN A 136 1.53 23.65 39.66
N LYS A 137 1.16 24.46 38.66
CA LYS A 137 1.75 25.80 38.45
C LYS A 137 1.33 26.80 39.54
N ASP A 138 0.18 26.61 40.18
CA ASP A 138 -0.38 27.56 41.14
C ASP A 138 0.37 27.53 42.49
N GLU A 139 1.13 26.47 42.75
CA GLU A 139 2.03 26.36 43.91
C GLU A 139 3.35 27.12 43.72
N LEU A 140 3.62 27.68 42.54
CA LEU A 140 4.85 28.39 42.27
C LEU A 140 4.85 29.76 42.95
N HIS A 141 5.83 30.00 43.84
CA HIS A 141 6.00 31.29 44.48
C HIS A 141 6.31 32.39 43.45
N HIS A 142 5.61 33.53 43.56
CA HIS A 142 5.87 34.70 42.72
C HIS A 142 7.26 35.27 42.98
N VAL A 143 8.01 35.59 41.91
CA VAL A 143 9.31 36.26 41.96
C VAL A 143 9.32 37.37 40.89
N GLU A 144 9.64 38.61 41.29
CA GLU A 144 9.81 39.73 40.37
C GLU A 144 11.24 39.73 39.75
N PRO A 145 11.39 39.64 38.42
CA PRO A 145 12.71 39.65 37.79
C PRO A 145 13.24 41.09 37.63
N SER A 146 14.45 41.35 38.13
CA SER A 146 15.15 42.63 37.91
C SER A 146 16.11 42.54 36.70
N VAL A 147 15.83 43.29 35.63
CA VAL A 147 16.73 43.41 34.47
C VAL A 147 17.45 44.76 34.54
N LYS A 148 18.77 44.76 34.75
CA LYS A 148 19.60 45.97 34.72
C LYS A 148 20.16 46.18 33.32
N THR A 149 19.67 47.20 32.60
CA THR A 149 20.25 47.67 31.33
C THR A 149 21.11 48.91 31.61
N GLY A 150 22.43 48.77 31.73
CA GLY A 150 23.35 49.92 31.80
C GLY A 150 23.80 50.37 30.41
N LEU A 151 23.91 51.68 30.18
CA LEU A 151 24.57 52.22 28.97
C LEU A 151 26.10 52.02 29.09
N PRO A 152 26.81 51.79 27.96
CA PRO A 152 28.27 51.66 27.96
C PRO A 152 28.96 52.89 28.56
N THR A 153 30.07 52.66 29.25
CA THR A 153 30.86 53.75 29.84
C THR A 153 31.54 54.58 28.75
N PRO A 154 31.84 55.87 29.01
CA PRO A 154 32.56 56.72 28.06
C PRO A 154 33.91 56.14 27.62
N GLU A 155 34.57 55.37 28.49
CA GLU A 155 35.84 54.73 28.17
C GLU A 155 35.67 53.53 27.24
N GLU A 156 34.64 52.70 27.44
CA GLU A 156 34.32 51.61 26.51
C GLU A 156 33.99 52.17 25.11
N TYR A 157 33.22 53.26 25.06
CA TYR A 157 32.91 53.95 23.81
C TYR A 157 34.17 54.53 23.13
N ALA A 158 35.06 55.16 23.90
CA ALA A 158 36.30 55.71 23.37
C ALA A 158 37.23 54.61 22.83
N ARG A 159 37.38 53.49 23.56
CA ARG A 159 38.16 52.33 23.12
C ARG A 159 37.65 51.78 21.79
N GLU A 160 36.34 51.67 21.64
CA GLU A 160 35.73 51.18 20.40
C GLU A 160 35.97 52.15 19.23
N LYS A 161 35.88 53.47 19.47
CA LYS A 161 36.18 54.49 18.46
C LYS A 161 37.64 54.49 18.02
N VAL A 162 38.60 54.34 18.93
CA VAL A 162 40.02 54.24 18.57
C VAL A 162 40.27 52.98 17.74
N LYS A 163 39.65 51.86 18.13
CA LYS A 163 39.80 50.58 17.41
C LYS A 163 39.33 50.69 15.97
N SER A 164 38.24 51.40 15.71
CA SER A 164 37.74 51.61 14.33
C SER A 164 38.60 52.59 13.53
N MET A 165 39.23 53.59 14.17
CA MET A 165 40.16 54.50 13.49
C MET A 165 41.45 53.80 13.06
N VAL A 166 42.03 52.95 13.92
CA VAL A 166 43.24 52.18 13.58
C VAL A 166 43.00 51.23 12.42
N ALA A 167 41.82 50.61 12.35
CA ALA A 167 41.49 49.68 11.26
C ALA A 167 41.49 50.32 9.86
N ASN A 168 41.33 51.65 9.77
CA ASN A 168 41.18 52.37 8.50
C ASN A 168 42.33 53.33 8.21
N TYR A 169 43.47 53.19 8.88
CA TYR A 169 44.61 54.11 8.74
C TYR A 169 45.37 53.87 7.41
N ASP A 170 45.60 54.93 6.61
CA ASP A 170 46.35 54.85 5.34
C ASP A 170 47.87 54.86 5.60
N HIS A 171 48.51 53.72 5.33
CA HIS A 171 49.94 53.53 5.52
C HIS A 171 50.81 54.27 4.49
N LYS A 172 50.24 54.87 3.43
CA LYS A 172 51.01 55.64 2.44
C LYS A 172 51.65 56.92 2.99
N GLU A 173 51.08 57.48 4.06
CA GLU A 173 51.63 58.64 4.77
C GLU A 173 52.78 58.27 5.71
N LEU A 174 53.09 56.98 5.88
CA LEU A 174 54.24 56.55 6.64
C LEU A 174 55.51 56.79 5.82
N LYS A 175 56.42 57.59 6.38
CA LYS A 175 57.74 57.81 5.78
C LYS A 175 58.50 56.49 5.73
N HIS A 176 58.94 56.09 4.54
CA HIS A 176 59.82 54.94 4.40
C HIS A 176 61.17 55.26 5.08
N ILE A 177 61.58 54.42 6.03
CA ILE A 177 62.91 54.45 6.62
C ILE A 177 63.61 53.16 6.21
N GLU A 178 64.79 53.25 5.62
CA GLU A 178 65.59 52.06 5.33
C GLU A 178 66.20 51.53 6.64
N PRO A 179 65.96 50.26 7.01
CA PRO A 179 66.48 49.72 8.24
C PRO A 179 68.00 49.60 8.18
N THR A 180 68.70 50.31 9.07
CA THR A 180 70.14 50.11 9.29
C THR A 180 70.34 48.84 10.11
N VAL A 181 70.60 47.70 9.44
CA VAL A 181 70.95 46.46 10.12
C VAL A 181 72.41 46.54 10.58
N LYS A 182 72.64 46.74 11.87
CA LYS A 182 73.98 46.63 12.47
C LYS A 182 74.36 45.15 12.56
N THR A 183 75.20 44.67 11.65
CA THR A 183 75.75 43.29 11.67
C THR A 183 77.06 43.21 12.47
N GLY A 184 77.05 43.73 13.71
CA GLY A 184 78.12 43.47 14.67
C GLY A 184 77.77 42.25 15.51
N VAL A 185 78.44 41.12 15.29
CA VAL A 185 78.38 39.97 16.20
C VAL A 185 79.40 40.22 17.31
N GLU A 186 78.96 40.73 18.46
CA GLU A 186 79.75 40.67 19.69
C GLU A 186 79.62 39.26 20.27
N VAL A 187 80.66 38.45 20.06
CA VAL A 187 80.85 37.22 20.83
C VAL A 187 81.29 37.64 22.22
N ILE A 188 80.38 37.60 23.18
CA ILE A 188 80.71 37.75 24.59
C ILE A 188 81.00 36.33 25.09
N ASP A 189 82.29 35.99 25.17
CA ASP A 189 82.77 34.72 25.71
C ASP A 189 82.53 34.67 27.23
N GLU A 190 82.13 33.50 27.72
CA GLU A 190 81.71 33.25 29.10
C GLU A 190 82.89 33.36 30.10
N SER A 191 82.63 33.87 31.30
CA SER A 191 83.43 33.66 32.52
C SER A 191 82.55 33.76 33.75
#